data_AF-A0A0C2ZIC1-F1
#
_entry.id   AF-A0A0C2ZIC1-F1
#
_cell.length_a   1.000
_cell.length_b   1.000
_cell.length_c   1.000
_cell.angle_alpha   90.00
_cell.angle_beta   90.00
_cell.angle_gamma   90.00
#
_symmetry.space_group_name_H-M   'P 1'
#
loop_
_entity.id
_entity.type
_entity.pdbx_description
1 polymer ?
#
loop_
_entity_poly.entity_id
_entity_poly.type
_entity_poly.pdbx_seq_one_letter_code
_entity_poly.pdbx_strand_id
1 'polypeptide(L)'
;IVLMDYVDLALTTSLLNKEQLNPAIHATLGLTKHTLNKYHSSIDLSKLYQIMMVLHPHHTADYFKQAAWMAEWILTAQDLVHDTFE
;
A
#
# COMPACT_ATOMS: atom_id res chain seq x y z
N ILE A 1 1.86 3.98 9.27
CA ILE A 1 1.18 2.73 8.85
C ILE A 1 -0.14 3.16 8.24
N VAL A 2 -0.32 2.95 6.93
CA VAL A 2 -1.55 3.34 6.24
C VAL A 2 -2.66 2.40 6.71
N LEU A 3 -3.90 2.88 6.85
CA LEU A 3 -5.07 2.10 7.29
C LEU A 3 -5.20 0.75 6.55
N MET A 4 -4.82 0.73 5.27
CA MET A 4 -4.88 -0.48 4.46
C MET A 4 -3.81 -1.53 4.81
N ASP A 5 -2.59 -1.13 5.18
CA ASP A 5 -1.55 -2.08 5.63
C ASP A 5 -1.99 -2.82 6.90
N TYR A 6 -2.67 -2.10 7.80
CA TYR A 6 -3.23 -2.69 9.01
C TYR A 6 -4.34 -3.70 8.70
N VAL A 7 -5.20 -3.41 7.72
CA VAL A 7 -6.27 -4.31 7.28
C VAL A 7 -5.71 -5.55 6.57
N ASP A 8 -4.71 -5.40 5.68
CA ASP A 8 -4.06 -6.56 5.04
C ASP A 8 -3.36 -7.45 6.07
N LEU A 9 -2.66 -6.85 7.04
CA LEU A 9 -2.03 -7.59 8.13
C LEU A 9 -3.07 -8.39 8.92
N ALA A 10 -4.17 -7.75 9.34
CA ALA A 10 -5.24 -8.41 10.09
C ALA A 10 -5.90 -9.57 9.31
N LEU A 11 -6.14 -9.39 8.01
CA LEU A 11 -6.68 -10.45 7.13
C LEU A 11 -5.69 -11.61 6.98
N THR A 12 -4.40 -11.30 6.83
CA THR A 12 -3.33 -12.30 6.68
C THR A 12 -3.14 -13.11 7.96
N THR A 13 -3.12 -12.45 9.12
CA THR A 13 -3.06 -13.12 10.43
C THR A 13 -4.27 -14.02 10.65
N SER A 14 -5.46 -13.55 10.25
CA SER A 14 -6.70 -14.34 10.34
C SER A 14 -6.69 -15.57 9.42
N LEU A 15 -6.08 -15.46 8.24
CA LEU A 15 -5.90 -16.60 7.32
C LEU A 15 -4.85 -17.62 7.80
N LEU A 16 -3.83 -17.18 8.54
CA LEU A 16 -2.78 -18.03 9.10
C LEU A 16 -3.24 -18.77 10.36
N ASN A 17 -4.13 -18.16 11.14
CA ASN A 17 -4.78 -18.78 12.29
C ASN A 17 -5.86 -19.77 11.82
N LYS A 18 -5.43 -20.96 11.41
CA LYS A 18 -6.29 -22.05 10.90
C LYS A 18 -7.14 -22.75 11.96
N GLU A 19 -7.04 -22.37 13.23
CA GLU A 19 -7.85 -22.96 14.29
C GLU A 19 -9.29 -22.40 14.21
N GLN A 20 -10.22 -23.23 13.70
CA GLN A 20 -11.68 -23.07 13.76
C GLN A 20 -12.41 -22.15 12.78
N LEU A 21 -11.85 -21.81 11.61
CA LEU A 21 -12.66 -21.12 10.59
C LEU A 21 -13.35 -22.11 9.64
N ASN A 22 -14.67 -21.95 9.50
CA ASN A 22 -15.46 -22.69 8.53
C ASN A 22 -14.89 -22.47 7.11
N PRO A 23 -14.82 -23.49 6.25
CA PRO A 23 -14.35 -23.37 4.87
C PRO A 23 -14.94 -22.19 4.08
N ALA A 24 -16.21 -21.86 4.31
CA ALA A 24 -16.87 -20.71 3.68
C ALA A 24 -16.28 -19.36 4.14
N ILE A 25 -15.87 -19.26 5.40
CA ILE A 25 -15.23 -18.06 5.96
C ILE A 25 -13.81 -17.91 5.38
N HIS A 26 -13.09 -19.02 5.22
CA HIS A 26 -11.79 -19.02 4.55
C HIS A 26 -11.87 -18.57 3.09
N ALA A 27 -12.85 -19.08 2.34
CA ALA A 27 -13.08 -18.67 0.96
C ALA A 27 -13.40 -17.17 0.86
N THR A 28 -14.24 -16.67 1.77
CA THR A 28 -14.61 -15.25 1.84
C THR A 28 -13.40 -14.38 2.18
N LEU A 29 -12.59 -14.76 3.17
CA LEU A 29 -11.33 -14.07 3.52
C LEU A 29 -10.36 -14.01 2.33
N GLY A 30 -10.20 -15.12 1.60
CA GLY A 30 -9.36 -15.17 0.39
C GLY A 30 -9.85 -14.21 -0.70
N LEU A 31 -11.15 -14.18 -0.95
CA LEU A 31 -11.77 -13.25 -1.91
C LEU A 31 -11.61 -11.78 -1.48
N THR A 32 -11.82 -11.49 -0.20
CA THR A 32 -11.62 -10.15 0.36
C THR A 32 -10.17 -9.70 0.20
N LYS A 33 -9.20 -10.56 0.51
CA LYS A 33 -7.78 -10.26 0.33
C LYS A 33 -7.41 -10.05 -1.15
N HIS A 34 -7.91 -10.90 -2.04
CA HIS A 34 -7.67 -10.73 -3.48
C HIS A 34 -8.23 -9.41 -4.00
N THR A 35 -9.43 -9.04 -3.56
CA THR A 35 -10.08 -7.77 -3.92
C THR A 35 -9.29 -6.58 -3.37
N LEU A 36 -8.87 -6.63 -2.11
CA LEU A 36 -8.04 -5.60 -1.49
C LEU A 36 -6.71 -5.41 -2.25
N ASN A 37 -6.04 -6.50 -2.61
CA ASN A 37 -4.82 -6.46 -3.42
C ASN A 37 -5.05 -5.79 -4.78
N LYS A 38 -6.19 -6.07 -5.44
CA LYS A 38 -6.53 -5.45 -6.72
C LYS A 38 -6.74 -3.93 -6.58
N TYR A 39 -7.39 -3.50 -5.50
CA TYR A 39 -7.52 -2.08 -5.18
C TYR A 39 -6.17 -1.44 -4.87
N HIS A 40 -5.29 -2.11 -4.12
CA HIS A 40 -3.92 -1.67 -3.89
C HIS A 40 -3.15 -1.50 -5.20
N SER A 41 -3.16 -2.49 -6.09
CA SER A 41 -2.48 -2.35 -7.38
C SER A 41 -3.02 -1.16 -8.18
N SER A 42 -4.32 -0.86 -8.08
CA SER A 42 -4.92 0.28 -8.77
C SER A 42 -4.57 1.63 -8.12
N ILE A 43 -4.46 1.66 -6.79
CA ILE A 43 -4.13 2.87 -6.00
C ILE A 43 -2.62 3.15 -6.04
N ASP A 44 -1.77 2.15 -5.93
CA ASP A 44 -0.30 2.27 -6.08
C ASP A 44 0.11 2.76 -7.48
N LEU A 45 -0.67 2.37 -8.50
CA LEU A 45 -0.53 2.89 -9.87
C LEU A 45 -1.12 4.31 -10.04
N SER A 46 -1.87 4.82 -9.06
CA SER A 46 -2.40 6.16 -9.11
C SER A 46 -1.30 7.17 -8.74
N LYS A 47 -1.05 8.12 -9.65
CA LYS A 47 -0.13 9.24 -9.42
C LYS A 47 -0.44 9.98 -8.11
N LEU A 48 -1.73 10.06 -7.75
CA LEU A 48 -2.19 10.70 -6.52
C LEU A 48 -1.65 10.02 -5.25
N TYR A 49 -1.65 8.69 -5.20
CA TYR A 49 -1.11 7.94 -4.07
C TYR A 49 0.42 8.08 -3.97
N GLN A 50 1.10 8.09 -5.12
CA GLN A 50 2.55 8.32 -5.17
C GLN A 50 2.91 9.70 -4.62
N ILE A 51 2.19 10.74 -5.02
CA ILE A 51 2.32 12.10 -4.49
C ILE A 51 2.04 12.12 -2.98
N MET A 52 0.98 11.44 -2.55
CA MET A 52 0.61 11.37 -1.14
C MET A 52 1.69 10.66 -0.30
N MET A 53 2.33 9.61 -0.81
CA MET A 53 3.46 8.94 -0.13
C MET A 53 4.68 9.83 0.00
N VAL A 54 4.97 10.66 -1.00
CA VAL A 54 6.07 11.62 -0.99
C VAL A 54 5.83 12.73 0.02
N LEU A 55 4.59 13.19 0.14
CA LEU A 55 4.16 14.23 1.08
C LEU A 55 3.90 13.72 2.50
N HIS A 56 3.82 12.41 2.72
CA HIS A 56 3.46 11.87 4.02
C HIS A 56 4.66 11.98 4.99
N PRO A 57 4.57 12.78 6.07
CA PRO A 57 5.71 13.11 6.94
C PRO A 57 6.30 11.92 7.70
N HIS A 58 5.60 10.77 7.70
CA HIS A 58 6.04 9.53 8.33
C HIS A 58 6.78 8.58 7.35
N HIS A 59 6.74 8.82 6.04
CA HIS A 59 7.51 8.03 5.08
C HIS A 59 8.86 8.70 4.83
N THR A 60 9.78 8.39 5.72
CA THR A 60 11.20 8.76 5.61
C THR A 60 11.76 8.25 4.28
N ALA A 61 12.69 9.00 3.67
CA ALA A 61 13.34 8.68 2.40
C ALA A 61 13.90 7.23 2.29
N ASP A 62 14.06 6.54 3.42
CA ASP A 62 14.41 5.13 3.49
C ASP A 62 13.35 4.18 2.90
N TYR A 63 12.05 4.52 2.95
CA TYR A 63 11.01 3.73 2.31
C TYR A 63 11.22 3.70 0.78
N PHE A 64 11.49 4.85 0.16
CA PHE A 64 11.74 4.93 -1.29
C PHE A 64 13.01 4.17 -1.71
N LYS A 65 14.04 4.17 -0.85
CA LYS A 65 15.26 3.38 -1.08
C LYS A 65 15.02 1.87 -0.95
N GLN A 66 14.22 1.44 0.04
CA GLN A 66 13.89 0.02 0.24
C GLN A 66 12.89 -0.51 -0.79
N ALA A 67 11.99 0.34 -1.28
CA ALA A 67 11.00 -0.01 -2.29
C ALA A 67 11.59 -0.13 -3.72
N ALA A 68 12.90 0.12 -3.90
CA ALA A 68 13.61 0.05 -5.17
C ALA A 68 12.94 0.85 -6.30
N TRP A 69 12.37 2.01 -5.97
CA TRP A 69 11.78 2.88 -6.99
C TRP A 69 12.86 3.41 -7.94
N MET A 70 12.52 3.46 -9.24
CA MET A 70 13.40 4.02 -10.26
C MET A 70 13.68 5.50 -9.96
N ALA A 71 14.94 5.92 -10.14
CA ALA A 71 15.40 7.27 -9.79
C ALA A 71 14.60 8.39 -10.46
N GLU A 72 14.08 8.16 -11.67
CA GLU A 72 13.22 9.09 -12.40
C GLU A 72 11.90 9.40 -11.66
N TRP A 73 11.37 8.47 -10.86
CA TRP A 73 10.15 8.66 -10.09
C TRP A 73 10.40 9.50 -8.84
N ILE A 74 11.57 9.34 -8.24
CA ILE A 74 12.02 10.18 -7.12
C ILE A 74 12.19 11.62 -7.57
N LEU A 75 12.79 11.83 -8.75
CA LEU A 75 12.95 13.16 -9.35
C LEU A 75 11.60 13.78 -9.71
N THR A 76 10.73 13.02 -10.41
CA THR A 76 9.38 13.50 -10.77
C THR A 76 8.58 13.89 -9.53
N ALA A 77 8.69 13.12 -8.44
CA ALA A 77 8.03 13.42 -7.18
C ALA A 77 8.59 14.69 -6.51
N GLN A 78 9.91 14.90 -6.55
CA GLN A 78 10.54 16.12 -6.04
C GLN A 78 10.11 17.35 -6.85
N ASP A 79 10.13 17.26 -8.17
CA ASP A 79 9.70 18.32 -9.08
C ASP A 79 8.23 18.68 -8.83
N LEU A 80 7.36 17.69 -8.66
CA LEU A 80 5.93 17.95 -8.42
C LEU A 80 5.67 18.66 -7.09
N VAL A 81 6.41 18.30 -6.03
CA VAL A 81 6.30 18.98 -4.72
C VAL A 81 6.82 20.40 -4.80
N HIS A 82 7.89 20.64 -5.56
CA HIS A 82 8.43 21.98 -5.79
C HIS A 82 7.44 22.85 -6.58
N ASP A 83 6.91 22.36 -7.71
CA ASP A 83 5.94 23.08 -8.56
C ASP A 83 4.60 23.40 -7.87
N THR A 84 4.24 22.64 -6.83
CA THR A 84 2.93 22.79 -6.15
C THR A 84 3.00 23.74 -4.95
N PHE A 85 4.17 23.92 -4.34
CA PHE A 85 4.33 24.64 -3.07
C PHE A 85 5.31 25.83 -3.12
N GLU A 86 6.00 26.06 -4.24
CA GLU A 86 6.60 27.37 -4.61
C GLU A 86 5.76 28.09 -5.66
#